data_AF-A0A4R0YFT7-F1
#
_entry.id   AF-A0A4R0YFT7-F1
#
_cell.length_a   1.000
_cell.length_b   1.000
_cell.length_c   1.000
_cell.angle_alpha   90.00
_cell.angle_beta   90.00
_cell.angle_gamma   90.00
#
_symmetry.space_group_name_H-M   'P 1'
#
loop_
_entity.id
_entity.type
_entity.pdbx_description
1 polymer ?
#
loop_
_entity_poly.entity_id
_entity_poly.type
_entity_poly.pdbx_seq_one_letter_code
_entity_poly.pdbx_strand_id
1 'polypeptide(L)'
;MAKVWVYCWDHVRGGEGASWGHSSLQIEGGAYISWWPSNDEERNYTVNAKKNPTLAKIMRTFIGTTNVYKVKHRCNPTLQADVHQEGRAADDVIEIAEGVLDTNKISLWWKGYEYEKASYHTIKKNCSTTVIRALRAGGSDKAMKTVSVDWFSKRGGWEPTDIMAYLRQMNRALGDAKVNLRGQAATTPPRRNSMVQGTGVAMCEAHGEPLLTCGSC
;
A
#
# COMPACT_ATOMS: atom_id res chain seq x y z
N MET A 1 4.15 -21.87 0.63
CA MET A 1 3.40 -20.58 0.63
C MET A 1 4.43 -19.48 0.47
N ALA A 2 4.15 -18.39 -0.20
CA ALA A 2 5.21 -17.43 -0.55
C ALA A 2 5.52 -16.46 0.61
N LYS A 3 6.73 -15.89 0.65
CA LYS A 3 7.03 -14.75 1.54
C LYS A 3 6.29 -13.49 1.11
N VAL A 4 6.20 -12.52 2.03
CA VAL A 4 5.64 -11.20 1.75
C VAL A 4 6.58 -10.13 2.29
N TRP A 5 6.82 -9.07 1.52
CA TRP A 5 7.53 -7.87 1.98
C TRP A 5 6.58 -6.68 2.02
N VAL A 6 6.62 -5.92 3.11
CA VAL A 6 5.94 -4.63 3.23
C VAL A 6 6.99 -3.53 3.21
N TYR A 7 6.81 -2.54 2.34
CA TYR A 7 7.69 -1.39 2.21
C TYR A 7 6.98 -0.18 2.78
N CYS A 8 7.66 0.56 3.65
CA CYS A 8 7.15 1.78 4.26
C CYS A 8 8.09 2.95 3.93
N TRP A 9 7.51 4.02 3.39
CA TRP A 9 8.14 5.33 3.29
C TRP A 9 7.48 6.24 4.31
N ASP A 10 8.25 6.66 5.30
CA ASP A 10 7.83 7.62 6.30
C ASP A 10 7.58 9.00 5.68
N HIS A 11 6.77 9.78 6.41
CA HIS A 11 6.51 11.17 6.05
C HIS A 11 7.80 11.98 5.99
N VAL A 12 8.04 12.66 4.87
CA VAL A 12 9.03 13.74 4.84
C VAL A 12 8.37 14.97 5.47
N ARG A 13 8.53 15.13 6.79
CA ARG A 13 8.00 16.30 7.51
C ARG A 13 8.79 17.56 7.10
N GLY A 14 8.09 18.60 6.63
CA GLY A 14 8.60 19.98 6.69
C GLY A 14 8.81 20.75 5.37
N GLY A 15 8.04 20.50 4.30
CA GLY A 15 8.12 21.33 3.07
C GLY A 15 6.81 21.44 2.28
N GLU A 16 6.73 22.41 1.37
CA GLU A 16 5.75 22.37 0.27
C GLU A 16 5.95 21.06 -0.50
N GLY A 17 4.89 20.25 -0.63
CA GLY A 17 4.99 18.90 -1.20
C GLY A 17 5.12 17.76 -0.19
N ALA A 18 4.96 18.01 1.12
CA ALA A 18 4.93 16.96 2.15
C ALA A 18 4.01 15.79 1.73
N SER A 19 4.61 14.64 1.45
CA SER A 19 3.91 13.40 1.13
C SER A 19 3.35 12.79 2.41
N TRP A 20 2.21 12.10 2.28
CA TRP A 20 1.56 11.37 3.38
C TRP A 20 2.32 10.09 3.79
N GLY A 21 3.60 10.01 3.39
CA GLY A 21 4.35 8.79 3.22
C GLY A 21 3.66 7.80 2.27
N HIS A 22 4.24 6.61 2.17
CA HIS A 22 3.77 5.56 1.30
C HIS A 22 3.89 4.18 1.93
N SER A 23 3.04 3.26 1.50
CA SER A 23 3.18 1.86 1.87
C SER A 23 2.81 0.96 0.71
N SER A 24 3.58 -0.09 0.50
CA SER A 24 3.30 -1.10 -0.52
C SER A 24 3.62 -2.50 -0.02
N LEU A 25 3.17 -3.52 -0.76
CA LEU A 25 3.34 -4.92 -0.42
C LEU A 25 3.77 -5.72 -1.66
N GLN A 26 4.79 -6.57 -1.52
CA GLN A 26 5.22 -7.52 -2.55
C GLN A 26 5.02 -8.95 -2.07
N ILE A 27 4.37 -9.78 -2.89
CA ILE A 27 4.33 -11.23 -2.69
C ILE A 27 5.51 -11.86 -3.43
N GLU A 28 6.24 -12.79 -2.82
CA GLU A 28 7.33 -13.51 -3.47
C GLU A 28 6.87 -14.23 -4.75
N GLY A 29 7.53 -13.89 -5.87
CA GLY A 29 7.17 -14.38 -7.21
C GLY A 29 5.77 -13.96 -7.71
N GLY A 30 5.10 -13.04 -7.01
CA GLY A 30 3.71 -12.69 -7.24
C GLY A 30 3.46 -11.20 -7.45
N ALA A 31 2.24 -10.78 -7.12
CA ALA A 31 1.79 -9.41 -7.32
C ALA A 31 2.52 -8.40 -6.43
N TYR A 32 2.74 -7.20 -6.98
CA TYR A 32 3.09 -6.00 -6.25
C TYR A 32 1.84 -5.15 -6.04
N ILE A 33 1.57 -4.77 -4.80
CA ILE A 33 0.37 -4.06 -4.37
C ILE A 33 0.78 -2.68 -3.89
N SER A 34 0.33 -1.65 -4.60
CA SER A 34 0.53 -0.25 -4.23
C SER A 34 -0.65 0.56 -4.76
N TRP A 35 -1.16 1.47 -3.94
CA TRP A 35 -2.33 2.29 -4.25
C TRP A 35 -1.91 3.76 -4.30
N TRP A 36 -1.21 4.12 -5.37
CA TRP A 36 -0.69 5.47 -5.60
C TRP A 36 -1.68 6.31 -6.42
N PRO A 37 -1.81 7.63 -6.17
CA PRO A 37 -2.53 8.52 -7.08
C PRO A 37 -1.92 8.53 -8.48
N SER A 38 -2.71 8.76 -9.53
CA SER A 38 -2.23 8.86 -10.92
C SER A 38 -1.41 10.14 -11.14
N ASN A 39 -2.09 11.26 -11.43
CA ASN A 39 -1.50 12.54 -11.80
C ASN A 39 -2.02 13.65 -10.89
N ASP A 40 -1.15 14.61 -10.60
CA ASP A 40 -1.45 15.72 -9.68
C ASP A 40 -2.50 16.68 -10.25
N GLU A 41 -2.55 16.84 -11.56
CA GLU A 41 -3.49 17.73 -12.28
C GLU A 41 -4.95 17.26 -12.17
N GLU A 42 -5.17 15.98 -11.91
CA GLU A 42 -6.50 15.37 -11.78
C GLU A 42 -7.01 15.35 -10.32
N ARG A 43 -6.24 15.91 -9.38
CA ARG A 43 -6.57 15.87 -7.95
C ARG A 43 -7.75 16.78 -7.63
N ASN A 44 -8.84 16.16 -7.22
CA ASN A 44 -10.02 16.86 -6.72
C ASN A 44 -9.87 17.10 -5.20
N TYR A 45 -9.40 18.28 -4.82
CA TYR A 45 -9.21 18.66 -3.42
C TYR A 45 -10.54 18.88 -2.69
N THR A 46 -10.73 18.16 -1.59
CA THR A 46 -11.97 18.18 -0.80
C THR A 46 -12.02 19.36 0.17
N VAL A 47 -10.87 19.89 0.58
CA VAL A 47 -10.79 20.99 1.56
C VAL A 47 -10.23 22.24 0.87
N ASN A 48 -11.03 23.30 0.80
CA ASN A 48 -10.60 24.60 0.31
C ASN A 48 -10.48 25.58 1.49
N ALA A 49 -9.25 25.95 1.85
CA ALA A 49 -8.98 26.82 2.99
C ALA A 49 -9.49 28.26 2.82
N LYS A 50 -9.63 28.75 1.58
CA LYS A 50 -10.18 30.08 1.28
C LYS A 50 -11.71 30.09 1.40
N LYS A 51 -12.37 29.00 0.97
CA LYS A 51 -13.83 28.89 1.03
C LYS A 51 -14.34 28.45 2.41
N ASN A 52 -13.62 27.57 3.10
CA ASN A 52 -14.03 26.98 4.38
C ASN A 52 -12.88 27.00 5.41
N PRO A 53 -12.54 28.17 5.98
CA PRO A 53 -11.40 28.33 6.89
C PRO A 53 -11.55 27.51 8.18
N THR A 54 -12.77 27.38 8.71
CA THR A 54 -13.05 26.58 9.92
C THR A 54 -12.78 25.09 9.67
N LEU A 55 -13.27 24.54 8.55
CA LEU A 55 -13.00 23.15 8.16
C LEU A 55 -11.51 22.93 7.92
N ALA A 56 -10.82 23.86 7.25
CA ALA A 56 -9.39 23.78 7.05
C ALA A 56 -8.61 23.79 8.37
N LYS A 57 -9.01 24.62 9.34
CA LYS A 57 -8.40 24.64 10.68
C LYS A 57 -8.62 23.30 11.40
N ILE A 58 -9.84 22.78 11.40
CA ILE A 58 -10.17 21.46 11.97
C ILE A 58 -9.30 20.38 11.31
N MET A 59 -9.24 20.33 9.99
CA MET A 59 -8.47 19.31 9.27
C MET A 59 -6.98 19.39 9.54
N ARG A 60 -6.39 20.60 9.63
CA ARG A 60 -4.99 20.76 10.08
C ARG A 60 -4.79 20.28 11.50
N THR A 61 -5.71 20.59 12.41
CA THR A 61 -5.60 20.19 13.82
C THR A 61 -5.70 18.67 13.99
N PHE A 62 -6.62 18.02 13.27
CA PHE A 62 -6.89 16.59 13.46
C PHE A 62 -6.06 15.66 12.57
N ILE A 63 -5.72 16.09 11.36
CA ILE A 63 -5.07 15.25 10.33
C ILE A 63 -3.77 15.92 9.82
N GLY A 64 -3.35 17.04 10.41
CA GLY A 64 -2.08 17.68 10.07
C GLY A 64 -2.03 18.42 8.73
N THR A 65 -3.07 18.33 7.89
CA THR A 65 -3.05 18.93 6.54
C THR A 65 -4.44 19.18 5.95
N THR A 66 -4.48 20.02 4.91
CA THR A 66 -5.67 20.29 4.09
C THR A 66 -5.57 19.65 2.70
N ASN A 67 -4.47 18.99 2.37
CA ASN A 67 -4.23 18.34 1.07
C ASN A 67 -4.94 16.98 0.99
N VAL A 68 -6.25 17.00 1.22
CA VAL A 68 -7.15 15.84 1.09
C VAL A 68 -7.78 15.91 -0.29
N TYR A 69 -7.58 14.87 -1.08
CA TYR A 69 -8.06 14.83 -2.45
C TYR A 69 -8.53 13.43 -2.86
N LYS A 70 -9.23 13.41 -3.98
CA LYS A 70 -9.66 12.20 -4.68
C LYS A 70 -9.17 12.27 -6.12
N VAL A 71 -8.56 11.17 -6.60
CA VAL A 71 -8.01 11.08 -7.96
C VAL A 71 -8.03 9.62 -8.42
N LYS A 72 -7.90 9.34 -9.72
CA LYS A 72 -7.67 7.97 -10.18
C LYS A 72 -6.41 7.41 -9.53
N HIS A 73 -6.39 6.10 -9.27
CA HIS A 73 -5.15 5.45 -8.87
C HIS A 73 -4.31 5.15 -10.10
N ARG A 74 -3.01 4.94 -9.89
CA ARG A 74 -2.09 4.48 -10.93
C ARG A 74 -2.32 2.99 -11.20
N CYS A 75 -2.33 2.61 -12.48
CA CYS A 75 -2.37 1.20 -12.90
C CYS A 75 -0.98 0.55 -12.85
N ASN A 76 -0.92 -0.78 -12.84
CA ASN A 76 0.32 -1.57 -12.97
C ASN A 76 1.44 -1.11 -12.01
N PRO A 77 1.19 -1.08 -10.69
CA PRO A 77 2.18 -0.61 -9.75
C PRO A 77 3.44 -1.51 -9.75
N THR A 78 4.61 -0.90 -9.56
CA THR A 78 5.87 -1.63 -9.36
C THR A 78 6.70 -0.96 -8.26
N LEU A 79 7.56 -1.74 -7.59
CA LEU A 79 8.49 -1.20 -6.60
C LEU A 79 9.41 -0.14 -7.17
N GLN A 80 9.90 -0.34 -8.40
CA GLN A 80 10.79 0.63 -9.06
C GLN A 80 10.07 1.97 -9.31
N ALA A 81 8.80 1.94 -9.70
CA ALA A 81 8.01 3.14 -9.88
C ALA A 81 7.74 3.87 -8.56
N ASP A 82 7.50 3.13 -7.47
CA ASP A 82 7.32 3.74 -6.14
C ASP A 82 8.61 4.38 -5.63
N VAL A 83 9.75 3.68 -5.74
CA VAL A 83 11.07 4.24 -5.39
C VAL A 83 11.39 5.49 -6.22
N HIS A 84 11.07 5.47 -7.51
CA HIS A 84 11.30 6.62 -8.39
C HIS A 84 10.44 7.84 -7.98
N GLN A 85 9.17 7.61 -7.67
CA GLN A 85 8.25 8.69 -7.29
C GLN A 85 8.52 9.24 -5.89
N GLU A 86 8.94 8.39 -4.96
CA GLU A 86 9.41 8.80 -3.64
C GLU A 86 10.80 9.48 -3.71
N GLY A 87 11.52 9.31 -4.82
CA GLY A 87 12.89 9.81 -5.00
C GLY A 87 13.91 9.12 -4.09
N ARG A 88 13.52 8.05 -3.41
CA ARG A 88 14.32 7.35 -2.38
C ARG A 88 13.82 5.92 -2.16
N ALA A 89 14.70 5.07 -1.61
CA ALA A 89 14.31 3.75 -1.13
C ALA A 89 13.36 3.85 0.07
N ALA A 90 12.61 2.77 0.32
CA ALA A 90 11.78 2.64 1.51
C ALA A 90 12.63 2.76 2.78
N ASP A 91 12.11 3.42 3.81
CA ASP A 91 12.78 3.58 5.09
C ASP A 91 12.85 2.25 5.83
N ASP A 92 11.72 1.54 5.83
CA ASP A 92 11.58 0.23 6.44
C ASP A 92 11.12 -0.80 5.40
N VAL A 93 11.72 -1.98 5.46
CA VAL A 93 11.27 -3.16 4.70
C VAL A 93 11.08 -4.32 5.66
N ILE A 94 9.87 -4.82 5.72
CA ILE A 94 9.45 -5.83 6.69
C ILE A 94 9.17 -7.11 5.95
N GLU A 95 9.93 -8.15 6.27
CA GLU A 95 9.70 -9.49 5.72
C GLU A 95 8.73 -10.25 6.62
N ILE A 96 7.71 -10.83 6.02
CA ILE A 96 6.77 -11.77 6.63
C ILE A 96 7.07 -13.13 6.02
N ALA A 97 7.43 -14.08 6.89
CA ALA A 97 7.87 -15.41 6.49
C ALA A 97 6.77 -16.21 5.78
N GLU A 98 7.20 -17.23 5.03
CA GLU A 98 6.28 -18.14 4.38
C GLU A 98 5.32 -18.82 5.38
N GLY A 99 4.08 -19.03 4.93
CA GLY A 99 3.05 -19.70 5.71
C GLY A 99 2.43 -18.87 6.84
N VAL A 100 2.88 -17.64 7.06
CA VAL A 100 2.21 -16.69 7.98
C VAL A 100 0.94 -16.11 7.34
N LEU A 101 0.99 -15.79 6.04
CA LEU A 101 -0.12 -15.24 5.28
C LEU A 101 -0.52 -16.16 4.12
N ASP A 102 -1.82 -16.17 3.82
CA ASP A 102 -2.37 -16.84 2.64
C ASP A 102 -2.23 -15.92 1.41
N THR A 103 -1.10 -16.04 0.71
CA THR A 103 -0.75 -15.19 -0.44
C THR A 103 -1.70 -15.36 -1.62
N ASN A 104 -2.40 -16.51 -1.72
CA ASN A 104 -3.41 -16.74 -2.74
C ASN A 104 -4.66 -15.88 -2.47
N LYS A 105 -5.10 -15.81 -1.21
CA LYS A 105 -6.18 -14.90 -0.81
C LYS A 105 -5.83 -13.44 -1.03
N ILE A 106 -4.58 -13.04 -0.72
CA ILE A 106 -4.12 -11.68 -1.00
C ILE A 106 -4.20 -11.38 -2.50
N SER A 107 -3.68 -12.28 -3.33
CA SER A 107 -3.68 -12.10 -4.79
C SER A 107 -5.09 -12.05 -5.36
N LEU A 108 -5.99 -12.91 -4.89
CA LEU A 108 -7.40 -12.92 -5.30
C LEU A 108 -8.12 -11.65 -4.87
N TRP A 109 -7.91 -11.20 -3.64
CA TRP A 109 -8.43 -9.93 -3.13
C TRP A 109 -7.94 -8.76 -3.98
N TRP A 110 -6.64 -8.71 -4.28
CA TRP A 110 -6.04 -7.64 -5.06
C TRP A 110 -6.63 -7.56 -6.47
N LYS A 111 -6.77 -8.70 -7.16
CA LYS A 111 -7.44 -8.76 -8.46
C LYS A 111 -8.82 -8.11 -8.39
N GLY A 112 -9.66 -8.49 -7.43
CA GLY A 112 -10.99 -7.88 -7.28
C GLY A 112 -10.95 -6.40 -6.92
N TYR A 113 -9.99 -6.00 -6.08
CA TYR A 113 -9.84 -4.63 -5.59
C TYR A 113 -9.36 -3.64 -6.66
N GLU A 114 -8.48 -4.07 -7.55
CA GLU A 114 -7.97 -3.29 -8.68
C GLU A 114 -9.06 -3.06 -9.74
N TYR A 115 -10.01 -4.00 -9.90
CA TYR A 115 -11.15 -3.85 -10.82
C TYR A 115 -12.27 -2.94 -10.30
N GLU A 116 -12.31 -2.62 -9.00
CA GLU A 116 -13.20 -1.56 -8.54
C GLU A 116 -12.76 -0.25 -9.24
N LYS A 117 -13.68 0.48 -9.89
CA LYS A 117 -13.46 1.81 -10.52
C LYS A 117 -13.04 2.88 -9.49
N ALA A 118 -12.04 2.59 -8.70
CA ALA A 118 -11.86 3.15 -7.39
C ALA A 118 -10.81 4.23 -7.47
N SER A 119 -11.24 5.46 -7.26
CA SER A 119 -10.34 6.55 -7.00
C SER A 119 -9.47 6.27 -5.75
N TYR A 120 -8.21 6.67 -5.82
CA TYR A 120 -7.43 7.03 -4.64
C TYR A 120 -8.18 8.08 -3.81
N HIS A 121 -8.19 7.91 -2.50
CA HIS A 121 -8.69 8.90 -1.56
C HIS A 121 -7.74 9.00 -0.38
N THR A 122 -7.17 10.19 -0.16
CA THR A 122 -6.09 10.45 0.80
C THR A 122 -6.30 9.85 2.20
N ILE A 123 -7.52 9.92 2.72
CA ILE A 123 -7.87 9.39 4.05
C ILE A 123 -8.47 7.97 4.01
N LYS A 124 -9.42 7.71 3.10
CA LYS A 124 -10.29 6.51 3.19
C LYS A 124 -9.81 5.32 2.37
N LYS A 125 -9.04 5.57 1.32
CA LYS A 125 -8.58 4.57 0.34
C LYS A 125 -7.22 5.01 -0.23
N ASN A 126 -6.22 4.98 0.64
CA ASN A 126 -4.83 5.30 0.36
C ASN A 126 -3.95 4.04 0.38
N CYS A 127 -2.67 4.19 0.09
CA CYS A 127 -1.67 3.12 0.07
C CYS A 127 -1.66 2.27 1.36
N SER A 128 -1.61 2.90 2.53
CA SER A 128 -1.62 2.22 3.83
C SER A 128 -2.92 1.43 4.08
N THR A 129 -4.10 2.03 3.82
CA THR A 129 -5.36 1.30 3.93
C THR A 129 -5.41 0.07 3.03
N THR A 130 -4.84 0.16 1.83
CA THR A 130 -4.75 -0.95 0.87
C THR A 130 -3.84 -2.05 1.40
N VAL A 131 -2.67 -1.71 1.96
CA VAL A 131 -1.74 -2.68 2.56
C VAL A 131 -2.39 -3.42 3.73
N ILE A 132 -3.07 -2.73 4.66
CA ILE A 132 -3.76 -3.42 5.78
C ILE A 132 -4.85 -4.36 5.25
N ARG A 133 -5.65 -3.91 4.28
CA ARG A 133 -6.69 -4.76 3.70
C ARG A 133 -6.11 -6.00 3.03
N ALA A 134 -4.97 -5.85 2.34
CA ALA A 134 -4.22 -6.96 1.77
C ALA A 134 -3.76 -7.95 2.84
N LEU A 135 -3.09 -7.47 3.90
CA LEU A 135 -2.63 -8.30 5.02
C LEU A 135 -3.79 -9.06 5.68
N ARG A 136 -4.91 -8.36 5.93
CA ARG A 136 -6.12 -8.93 6.51
C ARG A 136 -6.76 -9.98 5.61
N ALA A 137 -6.82 -9.74 4.30
CA ALA A 137 -7.28 -10.74 3.33
C ALA A 137 -6.40 -12.00 3.36
N GLY A 138 -5.10 -11.84 3.58
CA GLY A 138 -4.14 -12.92 3.82
C GLY A 138 -4.27 -13.61 5.18
N GLY A 139 -5.13 -13.12 6.08
CA GLY A 139 -5.41 -13.74 7.37
C GLY A 139 -4.55 -13.23 8.54
N SER A 140 -3.89 -12.08 8.43
CA SER A 140 -3.05 -11.50 9.50
C SER A 140 -3.77 -11.38 10.85
N ASP A 141 -5.04 -10.96 10.86
CA ASP A 141 -5.83 -10.82 12.10
C ASP A 141 -6.04 -12.18 12.79
N LYS A 142 -6.24 -13.26 12.02
CA LYS A 142 -6.36 -14.63 12.55
C LYS A 142 -5.03 -15.11 13.10
N ALA A 143 -3.93 -14.84 12.40
CA ALA A 143 -2.59 -15.22 12.82
C ALA A 143 -2.21 -14.60 14.18
N MET A 144 -2.58 -13.33 14.40
CA MET A 144 -2.33 -12.64 15.67
C MET A 144 -3.28 -13.03 16.81
N LYS A 145 -4.36 -13.77 16.54
CA LYS A 145 -5.44 -14.10 17.50
C LYS A 145 -6.02 -12.86 18.20
N THR A 146 -5.94 -11.69 17.59
CA THR A 146 -6.39 -10.41 18.17
C THR A 146 -7.81 -10.05 17.75
N VAL A 147 -8.57 -9.45 18.67
CA VAL A 147 -9.85 -8.80 18.37
C VAL A 147 -9.55 -7.54 17.54
N SER A 148 -10.20 -7.43 16.38
CA SER A 148 -10.13 -6.35 15.39
C SER A 148 -9.40 -5.07 15.85
N VAL A 149 -8.29 -4.75 15.18
CA VAL A 149 -7.53 -3.50 15.38
C VAL A 149 -8.21 -2.28 14.71
N ASP A 150 -9.55 -2.31 14.58
CA ASP A 150 -10.39 -1.16 14.19
C ASP A 150 -10.24 0.05 15.14
N TRP A 151 -9.43 -0.08 16.19
CA TRP A 151 -8.98 1.07 16.98
C TRP A 151 -8.07 2.04 16.21
N PHE A 152 -7.22 1.55 15.29
CA PHE A 152 -6.33 2.43 14.49
C PHE A 152 -7.11 3.26 13.45
N SER A 153 -8.18 2.71 12.87
CA SER A 153 -8.98 3.41 11.86
C SER A 153 -9.82 4.57 12.40
N LYS A 154 -9.98 4.67 13.74
CA LYS A 154 -10.85 5.68 14.38
C LYS A 154 -10.28 7.09 14.43
N ARG A 155 -8.99 7.30 14.10
CA ARG A 155 -8.31 8.60 14.31
C ARG A 155 -8.04 9.46 13.08
N GLY A 156 -8.34 9.03 11.86
CA GLY A 156 -8.25 9.94 10.70
C GLY A 156 -7.73 9.38 9.38
N GLY A 157 -7.62 8.06 9.25
CA GLY A 157 -7.01 7.39 8.09
C GLY A 157 -5.98 6.38 8.57
N TRP A 158 -5.46 5.54 7.68
CA TRP A 158 -4.26 4.75 7.96
C TRP A 158 -3.08 5.45 7.31
N GLU A 159 -1.99 5.59 8.05
CA GLU A 159 -0.72 6.13 7.59
C GLU A 159 0.37 5.04 7.64
N PRO A 160 1.55 5.25 7.00
CA PRO A 160 2.65 4.29 7.05
C PRO A 160 3.10 3.96 8.48
N THR A 161 3.01 4.92 9.39
CA THR A 161 3.28 4.74 10.82
C THR A 161 2.30 3.76 11.47
N ASP A 162 1.03 3.75 11.06
CA ASP A 162 0.04 2.79 11.52
C ASP A 162 0.31 1.38 10.96
N ILE A 163 0.81 1.28 9.72
CA ILE A 163 1.29 0.01 9.16
C ILE A 163 2.42 -0.54 10.02
N MET A 164 3.39 0.30 10.36
CA MET A 164 4.50 -0.10 11.23
C MET A 164 4.03 -0.50 12.63
N ALA A 165 3.06 0.20 13.20
CA ALA A 165 2.46 -0.19 14.47
C ALA A 165 1.77 -1.57 14.38
N TYR A 166 1.03 -1.81 13.29
CA TYR A 166 0.39 -3.09 13.02
C TYR A 166 1.39 -4.23 12.83
N LEU A 167 2.45 -4.02 12.04
CA LEU A 167 3.52 -5.01 11.83
C LEU A 167 4.32 -5.29 13.10
N ARG A 168 4.56 -4.28 13.94
CA ARG A 168 5.13 -4.47 15.29
C ARG A 168 4.24 -5.33 16.17
N GLN A 169 2.92 -5.18 16.08
CA GLN A 169 1.98 -6.04 16.79
C GLN A 169 2.04 -7.49 16.26
N MET A 170 2.07 -7.66 14.94
CA MET A 170 2.25 -8.99 14.33
C MET A 170 3.55 -9.65 14.81
N ASN A 171 4.66 -8.91 14.79
CA ASN A 171 5.94 -9.38 15.29
C ASN A 171 5.89 -9.77 16.77
N ARG A 172 5.26 -8.98 17.64
CA ARG A 172 5.08 -9.35 19.07
C ARG A 172 4.27 -10.63 19.25
N ALA A 173 3.25 -10.85 18.42
CA ALA A 173 2.40 -12.03 18.51
C ALA A 173 3.03 -13.30 17.92
N LEU A 174 3.87 -13.16 16.90
CA LEU A 174 4.37 -14.27 16.07
C LEU A 174 5.88 -14.54 16.22
N GLY A 175 6.64 -13.55 16.69
CA GLY A 175 8.10 -13.58 16.83
C GLY A 175 8.87 -13.10 15.60
N ASP A 176 10.15 -12.74 15.82
CA ASP A 176 11.08 -12.24 14.78
C ASP A 176 11.27 -13.20 13.61
N ALA A 177 11.21 -14.52 13.87
CA ALA A 177 11.34 -15.53 12.82
C ALA A 177 10.19 -15.51 11.80
N LYS A 178 9.02 -14.97 12.18
CA LYS A 178 7.82 -14.92 11.34
C LYS A 178 7.58 -13.54 10.75
N VAL A 179 7.95 -12.48 11.47
CA VAL A 179 7.84 -11.09 11.00
C VAL A 179 9.14 -10.39 11.36
N ASN A 180 10.02 -10.23 10.38
CA ASN A 180 11.32 -9.63 10.58
C ASN A 180 11.24 -8.11 10.36
N LEU A 181 11.23 -7.36 11.46
CA LEU A 181 11.23 -5.89 11.46
C LEU A 181 12.62 -5.28 11.21
N ARG A 182 13.69 -6.09 11.23
CA ARG A 182 15.08 -5.62 11.06
C ARG A 182 15.54 -5.62 9.60
N GLY A 183 14.60 -5.70 8.65
CA GLY A 183 14.96 -5.67 7.24
C GLY A 183 15.68 -4.35 6.93
N GLN A 184 16.85 -4.47 6.30
CA GLN A 184 17.65 -3.33 5.88
C GLN A 184 16.83 -2.45 4.92
N ALA A 185 17.05 -1.13 4.94
CA ALA A 185 16.56 -0.21 3.91
C ALA A 185 16.89 -0.81 2.54
N ALA A 186 15.86 -1.21 1.77
CA ALA A 186 16.08 -2.01 0.58
C ALA A 186 16.62 -1.12 -0.55
N THR A 187 17.95 -1.02 -0.64
CA THR A 187 18.62 -0.64 -1.88
C THR A 187 18.67 -1.79 -2.88
N THR A 188 18.39 -3.02 -2.42
CA THR A 188 18.37 -4.22 -3.27
C THR A 188 16.95 -4.77 -3.34
N PRO A 189 16.22 -4.58 -4.45
CA PRO A 189 14.94 -5.28 -4.64
C PRO A 189 15.18 -6.80 -4.57
N PRO A 190 14.23 -7.61 -4.04
CA PRO A 190 14.29 -9.05 -4.21
C PRO A 190 14.51 -9.34 -5.70
N ARG A 191 15.45 -10.24 -6.02
CA ARG A 191 15.92 -10.48 -7.39
C ARG A 191 14.72 -10.51 -8.34
N ARG A 192 14.73 -9.61 -9.32
CA ARG A 192 13.74 -9.51 -10.41
C ARG A 192 13.29 -10.90 -10.81
N ASN A 193 11.97 -11.04 -11.01
CA ASN A 193 11.35 -11.88 -12.03
C ASN A 193 12.38 -12.71 -12.81
N SER A 194 12.79 -13.85 -12.24
CA SER A 194 13.14 -14.94 -13.12
C SER A 194 11.82 -15.26 -13.78
N MET A 195 11.71 -15.00 -15.09
CA MET A 195 10.61 -15.56 -15.87
C MET A 195 10.49 -17.00 -15.43
N VAL A 196 9.36 -17.35 -14.82
CA VAL A 196 9.03 -18.74 -14.60
C VAL A 196 8.90 -19.31 -16.00
N GLN A 197 9.97 -19.94 -16.49
CA GLN A 197 9.89 -20.85 -17.64
C GLN A 197 8.86 -21.90 -17.22
N GLY A 198 7.64 -21.77 -17.76
CA GLY A 198 6.58 -22.75 -17.55
C GLY A 198 5.24 -22.25 -17.03
N THR A 199 5.06 -20.97 -16.66
CA THR A 199 3.71 -20.46 -16.39
C THR A 199 3.27 -19.58 -17.54
N GLY A 200 2.52 -20.19 -18.48
CA GLY A 200 1.77 -19.47 -19.50
C GLY A 200 1.09 -18.27 -18.86
N VAL A 201 1.44 -17.09 -19.37
CA VAL A 201 0.84 -15.82 -18.98
C VAL A 201 -0.66 -15.98 -19.03
N ALA A 202 -1.33 -15.85 -17.88
CA ALA A 202 -2.78 -15.73 -17.85
C ALA A 202 -3.13 -14.41 -18.56
N MET A 203 -3.56 -14.55 -19.81
CA MET A 203 -4.18 -13.50 -20.59
C MET A 203 -5.47 -13.04 -19.89
N CYS A 204 -5.85 -11.78 -20.05
CA CYS A 204 -7.26 -11.43 -19.87
C CYS A 204 -8.04 -12.19 -20.95
N GLU A 205 -8.85 -13.17 -20.55
CA GLU A 205 -9.64 -14.06 -21.44
C GLU A 205 -10.65 -13.32 -22.35
N ALA A 206 -10.73 -11.99 -22.29
CA ALA A 206 -11.63 -11.24 -23.15
C ALA A 206 -11.05 -10.87 -24.53
N HIS A 207 -9.74 -10.63 -24.71
CA HIS A 207 -9.28 -9.97 -25.96
C HIS A 207 -7.90 -10.33 -26.54
N GLY A 208 -7.14 -11.30 -26.04
CA GLY A 208 -6.02 -11.89 -26.79
C GLY A 208 -4.87 -10.96 -27.26
N GLU A 209 -4.57 -9.87 -26.53
CA GLU A 209 -3.50 -8.91 -26.85
C GLU A 209 -2.54 -8.68 -25.66
N PRO A 210 -1.24 -8.35 -25.87
CA PRO A 210 -0.25 -8.13 -24.81
C PRO A 210 -0.47 -6.84 -24.00
N LEU A 211 -0.06 -6.88 -22.73
CA LEU A 211 -0.21 -5.90 -21.61
C LEU A 211 0.41 -4.49 -21.82
N LEU A 212 0.29 -3.88 -22.99
CA LEU A 212 0.68 -2.48 -23.25
C LEU A 212 -0.51 -1.58 -23.61
N THR A 213 -1.72 -2.13 -23.68
CA THR A 213 -2.94 -1.39 -24.09
C THR A 213 -4.03 -1.30 -23.02
N CYS A 214 -3.72 -1.52 -21.74
CA CYS A 214 -4.60 -1.09 -20.65
C CYS A 214 -4.56 0.44 -20.51
N GLY A 215 -5.03 1.15 -21.54
CA GLY A 215 -5.12 2.61 -21.60
C GLY A 215 -6.22 3.19 -20.71
N SER A 216 -6.87 2.38 -19.87
CA SER A 216 -7.83 2.89 -18.88
C SER A 216 -7.99 1.92 -17.71
N CYS A 217 -7.41 2.28 -16.56
CA CYS A 217 -8.23 2.37 -15.36
C CYS A 217 -8.93 3.75 -15.39
#